data_AF-A0A2A4QU97-F1
#
_entry.id   AF-A0A2A4QU97-F1
#
_cell.length_a   1.000
_cell.length_b   1.000
_cell.length_c   1.000
_cell.angle_alpha   90.00
_cell.angle_beta   90.00
_cell.angle_gamma   90.00
#
_symmetry.space_group_name_H-M   'P 1'
#
loop_
_entity.id
_entity.type
_entity.pdbx_description
1 polymer ?
#
loop_
_entity_poly.entity_id
_entity_poly.type
_entity_poly.pdbx_seq_one_letter_code
_entity_poly.pdbx_strand_id
1 'polypeptide(L)'
;MGAIKIQLCFYSFFLYFYKKGMFRILLVGAIIITINVILQALGNVLLVRKTNHHFLRENASLSNVAIAKLLTFSFLMITLLHISQTFVWAICYYIHPTTSVDFQSFSEALYFSLVTFTTLGYGDITMNSPWRLLSGIEAINGIMLIGWSTAMMYSLIQKINMAIAPTINKTK
;
A
#
# COMPACT_ATOMS: atom_id res chain seq x y z
N MET A 1 -25.74 -21.34 32.18
CA MET A 1 -25.78 -22.11 30.92
C MET A 1 -25.31 -21.35 29.67
N GLY A 2 -25.37 -20.00 29.64
CA GLY A 2 -24.95 -19.20 28.47
C GLY A 2 -23.42 -19.09 28.25
N ALA A 3 -22.62 -18.95 29.31
CA ALA A 3 -21.17 -18.79 29.21
C ALA A 3 -20.46 -20.02 28.60
N ILE A 4 -20.90 -21.24 28.94
CA ILE A 4 -20.35 -22.50 28.40
C ILE A 4 -20.68 -22.64 26.91
N LYS A 5 -21.86 -22.20 26.46
CA LYS A 5 -22.24 -22.18 25.03
C LYS A 5 -21.38 -21.20 24.22
N ILE A 6 -21.05 -20.03 24.78
CA ILE A 6 -20.17 -19.05 24.13
C ILE A 6 -18.74 -19.58 24.05
N GLN A 7 -18.23 -20.17 25.14
CA GLN A 7 -16.90 -20.78 25.18
C GLN A 7 -16.76 -21.91 24.16
N LEU A 8 -17.75 -22.80 24.06
CA LEU A 8 -17.79 -23.89 23.07
C LEU A 8 -17.93 -23.38 21.64
N CYS A 9 -18.65 -22.27 21.42
CA CYS A 9 -18.76 -21.63 20.12
C CYS A 9 -17.43 -21.01 19.68
N PHE A 10 -16.72 -20.31 20.58
CA PHE A 10 -15.36 -19.82 20.35
C PHE A 10 -14.38 -20.95 20.09
N TYR A 11 -14.46 -22.04 20.84
CA TYR A 11 -13.58 -23.19 20.67
C TYR A 11 -13.85 -23.92 19.34
N SER A 12 -15.12 -24.04 18.95
CA SER A 12 -15.52 -24.64 17.67
C SER A 12 -15.15 -23.75 16.48
N PHE A 13 -15.28 -22.43 16.64
CA PHE A 13 -14.81 -21.42 15.69
C PHE A 13 -13.28 -21.47 15.55
N PHE A 14 -12.55 -21.52 16.65
CA PHE A 14 -11.09 -21.62 16.66
C PHE A 14 -10.59 -22.94 16.05
N LEU A 15 -11.22 -24.08 16.37
CA LEU A 15 -10.92 -25.36 15.75
C LEU A 15 -11.27 -25.40 14.26
N TYR A 16 -12.33 -24.71 13.84
CA TYR A 16 -12.69 -24.55 12.42
C TYR A 16 -11.63 -23.73 11.66
N PHE A 17 -11.12 -22.65 12.25
CA PHE A 17 -10.02 -21.84 11.72
C PHE A 17 -8.70 -22.61 11.66
N TYR A 18 -8.41 -23.40 12.69
CA TYR A 18 -7.20 -24.21 12.80
C TYR A 18 -7.20 -25.37 11.78
N LYS A 19 -8.33 -26.07 11.58
CA LYS A 19 -8.46 -27.20 10.65
C LYS A 19 -8.29 -26.84 9.17
N LYS A 20 -8.56 -25.60 8.74
CA LYS A 20 -8.46 -25.16 7.34
C LYS A 20 -7.17 -24.44 6.96
N GLY A 21 -6.18 -24.37 7.85
CA GLY A 21 -4.91 -23.70 7.55
C GLY A 21 -5.00 -22.17 7.48
N MET A 22 -6.06 -21.56 8.03
CA MET A 22 -6.28 -20.10 7.98
C MET A 22 -5.18 -19.32 8.71
N PHE A 23 -4.58 -19.89 9.76
CA PHE A 23 -3.43 -19.29 10.43
C PHE A 23 -2.23 -19.08 9.48
N ARG A 24 -2.00 -20.02 8.55
CA ARG A 24 -0.93 -19.88 7.54
C ARG A 24 -1.22 -18.72 6.59
N ILE A 25 -2.48 -18.54 6.19
CA ILE A 25 -2.92 -17.43 5.34
C ILE A 25 -2.65 -16.09 6.03
N LEU A 26 -3.00 -15.97 7.31
CA LEU A 26 -2.76 -14.75 8.09
C LEU A 26 -1.26 -14.46 8.24
N LEU A 27 -0.43 -15.48 8.49
CA LEU A 27 1.02 -15.31 8.57
C LEU A 27 1.61 -14.86 7.22
N VAL A 28 1.22 -15.48 6.11
CA VAL A 28 1.66 -15.08 4.76
C VAL A 28 1.27 -13.63 4.49
N GLY A 29 0.02 -13.26 4.75
CA GLY A 29 -0.44 -11.87 4.60
C GLY A 29 0.36 -10.89 5.46
N ALA A 30 0.63 -11.22 6.72
CA ALA A 30 1.41 -10.38 7.64
C ALA A 30 2.86 -10.18 7.16
N ILE A 31 3.50 -11.22 6.61
CA ILE A 31 4.84 -11.14 6.04
C ILE A 31 4.85 -10.18 4.83
N ILE A 32 3.89 -10.34 3.91
CA ILE A 32 3.80 -9.48 2.71
C ILE A 32 3.51 -8.03 3.09
N ILE A 33 2.60 -7.80 4.04
CA ILE A 33 2.35 -6.46 4.59
C ILE A 33 3.64 -5.86 5.14
N THR A 34 4.39 -6.62 5.94
CA THR A 34 5.65 -6.15 6.53
C THR A 34 6.65 -5.75 5.44
N ILE A 35 6.80 -6.56 4.38
CA ILE A 35 7.65 -6.24 3.23
C ILE A 35 7.19 -4.94 2.56
N ASN A 36 5.89 -4.80 2.27
CA ASN A 36 5.35 -3.61 1.61
C ASN A 36 5.47 -2.35 2.47
N VAL A 37 5.32 -2.47 3.79
CA VAL A 37 5.53 -1.37 4.75
C VAL A 37 7.01 -0.96 4.78
N ILE A 38 7.95 -1.91 4.76
CA ILE A 38 9.38 -1.60 4.66
C ILE A 38 9.68 -0.90 3.34
N LEU A 39 9.17 -1.40 2.21
CA LEU A 39 9.30 -0.76 0.90
C LEU A 39 8.74 0.67 0.94
N GLN A 40 7.54 0.87 1.52
CA GLN A 40 6.92 2.18 1.69
C GLN A 40 7.81 3.12 2.48
N ALA A 41 8.31 2.67 3.63
CA ALA A 41 9.14 3.46 4.52
C ALA A 41 10.45 3.87 3.83
N LEU A 42 11.13 2.95 3.15
CA LEU A 42 12.36 3.22 2.41
C LEU A 42 12.13 4.21 1.26
N GLY A 43 11.09 3.99 0.45
CA GLY A 43 10.71 4.91 -0.63
C GLY A 43 10.40 6.32 -0.11
N ASN A 44 9.66 6.42 0.99
CA ASN A 44 9.35 7.70 1.62
C ASN A 44 10.59 8.40 2.20
N VAL A 45 11.52 7.66 2.82
CA VAL A 45 12.79 8.23 3.30
C VAL A 45 13.60 8.82 2.14
N LEU A 46 13.68 8.13 1.01
CA LEU A 46 14.36 8.63 -0.20
C LEU A 46 13.67 9.89 -0.73
N LEU A 47 12.34 9.90 -0.78
CA LEU A 47 11.57 11.07 -1.20
C LEU A 47 11.85 12.27 -0.31
N VAL A 48 11.71 12.09 1.01
CA VAL A 48 11.90 13.15 2.00
C VAL A 48 13.32 13.69 1.98
N ARG A 49 14.34 12.84 1.83
CA ARG A 49 15.73 13.28 1.70
C ARG A 49 15.92 14.15 0.47
N LYS A 50 15.35 13.74 -0.67
CA LYS A 50 15.45 14.48 -1.94
C LYS A 50 14.69 15.81 -1.89
N THR A 51 13.49 15.82 -1.30
CA THR A 51 12.70 17.05 -1.13
C THR A 51 13.40 18.00 -0.16
N ASN A 52 13.83 17.52 1.01
CA ASN A 52 14.50 18.37 2.01
C ASN A 52 15.84 18.91 1.50
N HIS A 53 16.62 18.16 0.73
CA HIS A 53 17.84 18.70 0.10
C HIS A 53 17.51 19.88 -0.82
N HIS A 54 16.39 19.85 -1.53
CA HIS A 54 15.94 20.96 -2.37
C HIS A 54 15.53 22.19 -1.54
N PHE A 55 14.81 22.00 -0.42
CA PHE A 55 14.39 23.13 0.44
C PHE A 55 15.51 23.69 1.34
N LEU A 56 16.45 22.87 1.83
CA LEU A 56 17.46 23.30 2.81
C LEU A 56 18.66 24.01 2.18
N ARG A 57 18.96 23.74 0.91
CA ARG A 57 20.14 24.29 0.23
C ARG A 57 19.85 25.58 -0.53
N GLU A 58 18.59 25.75 -0.90
CA GLU A 58 18.10 26.89 -1.65
C GLU A 58 17.24 27.72 -0.69
N ASN A 59 17.75 28.87 -0.22
CA ASN A 59 16.95 29.95 0.39
C ASN A 59 15.95 30.52 -0.65
N ALA A 60 15.23 29.65 -1.35
CA ALA A 60 14.67 29.94 -2.66
C ALA A 60 13.25 30.43 -2.55
N SER A 61 13.02 31.57 -3.18
CA SER A 61 11.75 31.80 -3.87
C SER A 61 11.57 30.70 -4.91
N LEU A 62 10.93 29.60 -4.53
CA LEU A 62 10.63 28.50 -5.44
C LEU A 62 9.74 29.02 -6.57
N SER A 63 10.26 28.95 -7.80
CA SER A 63 9.44 29.26 -8.97
C SER A 63 8.31 28.24 -9.11
N ASN A 64 7.20 28.66 -9.74
CA ASN A 64 6.07 27.78 -10.03
C ASN A 64 6.50 26.51 -10.80
N VAL A 65 7.52 26.61 -11.67
CA VAL A 65 8.07 25.47 -12.42
C VAL A 65 8.82 24.49 -11.53
N ALA A 66 9.60 24.98 -10.56
CA ALA A 66 10.29 24.11 -9.60
C ALA A 66 9.30 23.33 -8.72
N ILE A 67 8.25 24.01 -8.25
CA ILE A 67 7.16 23.40 -7.48
C ILE A 67 6.45 22.32 -8.31
N ALA A 68 6.08 22.63 -9.56
CA ALA A 68 5.44 21.67 -10.45
C ALA A 68 6.31 20.43 -10.68
N LYS A 69 7.63 20.62 -10.93
CA LYS A 69 8.57 19.50 -11.08
C LYS A 69 8.68 18.65 -9.82
N LEU A 70 8.72 19.27 -8.64
CA LEU A 70 8.81 18.57 -7.37
C LEU A 70 7.57 17.72 -7.09
N LEU A 71 6.38 18.29 -7.29
CA LEU A 71 5.10 17.59 -7.10
C LEU A 71 4.96 16.43 -8.10
N THR A 72 5.23 16.67 -9.38
CA THR A 72 5.17 15.63 -10.42
C THR A 72 6.16 14.50 -10.14
N PHE A 73 7.41 14.82 -9.79
CA PHE A 73 8.40 13.81 -9.44
C PHE A 73 7.94 12.98 -8.23
N SER A 74 7.43 13.63 -7.18
CA SER A 74 6.97 12.96 -5.96
C SER A 74 5.80 12.02 -6.25
N PHE A 75 4.83 12.47 -7.04
CA PHE A 75 3.66 11.68 -7.43
C PHE A 75 4.07 10.45 -8.26
N LEU A 76 4.92 10.62 -9.29
CA LEU A 76 5.39 9.51 -10.11
C LEU A 76 6.17 8.49 -9.29
N MET A 77 7.03 8.94 -8.37
CA MET A 77 7.81 8.04 -7.52
C MET A 77 6.89 7.23 -6.58
N ILE A 78 5.86 7.86 -6.00
CA ILE A 78 4.84 7.19 -5.18
C ILE A 78 4.06 6.17 -6.01
N THR A 79 3.66 6.52 -7.23
CA THR A 79 2.96 5.59 -8.13
C THR A 79 3.81 4.36 -8.44
N LEU A 80 5.10 4.55 -8.75
CA LEU A 80 6.03 3.43 -8.98
C LEU A 80 6.23 2.57 -7.72
N LEU A 81 6.20 3.19 -6.54
CA LEU A 81 6.29 2.48 -5.27
C LEU A 81 5.06 1.60 -5.03
N HIS A 82 3.85 2.10 -5.31
CA HIS A 82 2.62 1.31 -5.23
C HIS A 82 2.59 0.18 -6.25
N ILE A 83 3.01 0.42 -7.49
CA ILE A 83 3.17 -0.66 -8.48
C ILE A 83 4.15 -1.72 -7.96
N SER A 84 5.28 -1.32 -7.37
CA SER A 84 6.24 -2.27 -6.81
C SER A 84 5.63 -3.13 -5.69
N GLN A 85 4.73 -2.57 -4.87
CA GLN A 85 4.03 -3.29 -3.81
C GLN A 85 2.99 -4.28 -4.33
N THR A 86 2.31 -3.96 -5.44
CA THR A 86 1.42 -4.93 -6.12
C THR A 86 2.21 -6.05 -6.77
N PHE A 87 3.42 -5.78 -7.28
CA PHE A 87 4.32 -6.84 -7.73
C PHE A 87 4.66 -7.84 -6.62
N VAL A 88 4.89 -7.39 -5.38
CA VAL A 88 5.16 -8.30 -4.25
C VAL A 88 3.98 -9.24 -4.00
N TRP A 89 2.75 -8.73 -4.02
CA TRP A 89 1.53 -9.53 -3.90
C TRP A 89 1.35 -10.50 -5.08
N ALA A 90 1.49 -10.00 -6.30
CA ALA A 90 1.39 -10.79 -7.53
C ALA A 90 2.38 -11.95 -7.55
N ILE A 91 3.64 -11.70 -7.16
CA ILE A 91 4.67 -12.74 -7.02
C ILE A 91 4.19 -13.80 -6.02
N CYS A 92 3.70 -13.39 -4.84
CA CYS A 92 3.19 -14.35 -3.86
C CYS A 92 2.05 -15.21 -4.42
N TYR A 93 1.09 -14.61 -5.14
CA TYR A 93 -0.02 -15.34 -5.73
C TYR A 93 0.43 -16.32 -6.81
N TYR A 94 1.41 -15.93 -7.63
CA TYR A 94 1.86 -16.73 -8.76
C TYR A 94 2.80 -17.87 -8.36
N ILE A 95 3.62 -17.71 -7.32
CA ILE A 95 4.54 -18.77 -6.87
C ILE A 95 3.86 -19.79 -5.95
N HIS A 96 2.78 -19.41 -5.25
CA HIS A 96 2.14 -20.28 -4.28
C HIS A 96 1.20 -21.27 -4.99
N PRO A 97 1.42 -22.60 -4.91
CA PRO A 97 0.71 -23.59 -5.74
C PRO A 97 -0.81 -23.59 -5.58
N THR A 98 -1.32 -23.17 -4.41
CA THR A 98 -2.77 -23.16 -4.14
C THR A 98 -3.47 -21.91 -4.68
N THR A 99 -2.73 -20.85 -4.97
CA THR A 99 -3.29 -19.59 -5.49
C THR A 99 -3.00 -19.43 -6.97
N SER A 100 -1.89 -19.97 -7.46
CA SER A 100 -1.49 -19.87 -8.87
C SER A 100 -2.49 -20.52 -9.82
N VAL A 101 -3.24 -21.53 -9.36
CA VAL A 101 -4.30 -22.19 -10.14
C VAL A 101 -5.47 -21.27 -10.51
N ASP A 102 -5.63 -20.15 -9.80
CA ASP A 102 -6.67 -19.15 -10.07
C ASP A 102 -6.24 -18.15 -11.18
N PHE A 103 -5.02 -18.25 -11.71
CA PHE A 103 -4.46 -17.32 -12.71
C PHE A 103 -3.85 -18.06 -13.91
N GLN A 104 -4.11 -17.61 -15.14
CA GLN A 104 -3.54 -18.20 -16.36
C GLN A 104 -2.12 -17.70 -16.63
N SER A 105 -1.75 -16.53 -16.10
CA SER A 105 -0.44 -15.92 -16.30
C SER A 105 -0.03 -15.02 -15.15
N PHE A 106 1.26 -14.69 -15.07
CA PHE A 106 1.75 -13.70 -14.10
C PHE A 106 1.12 -12.31 -14.32
N SER A 107 0.85 -11.94 -15.58
CA SER A 107 0.17 -10.68 -15.91
C SER A 107 -1.22 -10.61 -15.29
N GLU A 108 -1.94 -11.73 -15.25
CA GLU A 108 -3.27 -11.82 -14.65
C GLU A 108 -3.21 -11.70 -13.13
N ALA A 109 -2.24 -12.37 -12.49
CA ALA A 109 -1.98 -12.21 -11.06
C ALA A 109 -1.60 -10.77 -10.68
N LEU A 110 -0.80 -10.10 -11.52
CA LEU A 110 -0.44 -8.69 -11.34
C LEU A 110 -1.65 -7.76 -11.51
N TYR A 111 -2.49 -8.02 -12.52
CA TYR A 111 -3.73 -7.26 -12.71
C TYR A 111 -4.68 -7.44 -11.53
N PHE A 112 -4.91 -8.67 -11.07
CA PHE A 112 -5.71 -8.97 -9.89
C PHE A 112 -5.19 -8.25 -8.65
N SER A 113 -3.87 -8.29 -8.42
CA SER A 113 -3.23 -7.59 -7.32
C SER A 113 -3.44 -6.08 -7.42
N LEU A 114 -3.23 -5.47 -8.59
CA LEU A 114 -3.49 -4.04 -8.81
C LEU A 114 -4.93 -3.64 -8.48
N VAL A 115 -5.90 -4.38 -9.03
CA VAL A 115 -7.34 -4.12 -8.83
C VAL A 115 -7.74 -4.32 -7.37
N THR A 116 -7.16 -5.31 -6.69
CA THR A 116 -7.43 -5.61 -5.28
C THR A 116 -6.78 -4.59 -4.34
N PHE A 117 -5.50 -4.29 -4.54
CA PHE A 117 -4.72 -3.32 -3.76
C PHE A 117 -5.32 -1.91 -3.83
N THR A 118 -5.81 -1.52 -5.01
CA THR A 118 -6.50 -0.24 -5.19
C THR A 118 -7.95 -0.25 -4.72
N THR A 119 -8.44 -1.38 -4.21
CA THR A 119 -9.83 -1.59 -3.76
C THR A 119 -10.89 -1.44 -4.87
N LEU A 120 -10.45 -1.46 -6.13
CA LEU A 120 -11.32 -1.28 -7.29
C LEU A 120 -12.24 -2.48 -7.51
N GLY A 121 -11.69 -3.70 -7.41
CA GLY A 121 -12.47 -4.94 -7.33
C GLY A 121 -13.43 -5.19 -8.50
N TYR A 122 -12.99 -5.09 -9.76
CA TYR A 122 -13.83 -5.34 -10.95
C TYR A 122 -14.56 -6.69 -10.92
N GLY A 123 -13.98 -7.71 -10.27
CA GLY A 123 -14.60 -9.02 -10.06
C GLY A 123 -14.56 -9.94 -11.28
N ASP A 124 -13.86 -9.54 -12.33
CA ASP A 124 -13.52 -10.35 -13.51
C ASP A 124 -12.55 -11.49 -13.18
N ILE A 125 -11.62 -11.27 -12.25
CA ILE A 125 -10.74 -12.31 -11.71
C ILE A 125 -10.96 -12.40 -10.20
N THR A 126 -11.17 -13.62 -9.69
CA THR A 126 -11.43 -13.88 -8.27
C THR A 126 -10.77 -15.17 -7.81
N MET A 127 -10.37 -15.22 -6.53
CA MET A 127 -9.84 -16.43 -5.91
C MET A 127 -10.97 -17.28 -5.35
N ASN A 128 -11.06 -18.54 -5.80
CA ASN A 128 -12.14 -19.44 -5.38
C ASN A 128 -11.82 -20.22 -4.10
N SER A 129 -10.53 -20.35 -3.78
CA SER A 129 -10.04 -21.15 -2.65
C SER A 129 -10.18 -20.42 -1.28
N PRO A 130 -9.89 -21.09 -0.14
CA PRO A 130 -9.81 -20.45 1.17
C PRO A 130 -8.81 -19.28 1.21
N TRP A 131 -7.87 -19.24 0.26
CA TRP A 131 -6.88 -18.18 0.11
C TRP A 131 -7.46 -16.86 -0.38
N ARG A 132 -8.75 -16.80 -0.76
CA ARG A 132 -9.46 -15.55 -1.04
C ARG A 132 -9.39 -14.54 0.11
N LEU A 133 -9.12 -14.99 1.34
CA LEU A 133 -8.90 -14.09 2.46
C LEU A 133 -7.66 -13.19 2.24
N LEU A 134 -6.63 -13.67 1.52
CA LEU A 134 -5.48 -12.84 1.16
C LEU A 134 -5.87 -11.63 0.34
N SER A 135 -6.82 -11.73 -0.59
CA SER A 135 -7.23 -10.57 -1.39
C SER A 135 -7.90 -9.49 -0.53
N GLY A 136 -8.70 -9.90 0.47
CA GLY A 136 -9.21 -8.96 1.48
C GLY A 136 -8.10 -8.30 2.30
N ILE A 137 -7.06 -9.05 2.67
CA ILE A 137 -5.89 -8.53 3.40
C ILE A 137 -5.08 -7.57 2.51
N GLU A 138 -4.91 -7.90 1.23
CA GLU A 138 -4.25 -7.03 0.25
C GLU A 138 -5.00 -5.72 0.06
N ALA A 139 -6.33 -5.74 -0.03
CA ALA A 139 -7.14 -4.53 -0.15
C ALA A 139 -6.95 -3.59 1.06
N ILE A 140 -6.91 -4.15 2.29
CA ILE A 140 -6.60 -3.39 3.51
C ILE A 140 -5.18 -2.82 3.45
N ASN A 141 -4.20 -3.63 3.04
CA ASN A 141 -2.82 -3.18 2.89
C ASN A 141 -2.73 -1.99 1.92
N GLY A 142 -3.34 -2.14 0.74
CA GLY A 142 -3.28 -1.12 -0.30
C GLY A 142 -3.93 0.19 0.08
N ILE A 143 -5.14 0.17 0.66
CA ILE A 143 -5.81 1.41 1.09
C ILE A 143 -5.03 2.13 2.19
N MET A 144 -4.41 1.39 3.12
CA MET A 144 -3.57 1.98 4.18
C MET A 144 -2.30 2.63 3.62
N LEU A 145 -1.62 1.97 2.67
CA LEU A 145 -0.41 2.49 2.04
C LEU A 145 -0.70 3.69 1.14
N ILE A 146 -1.82 3.67 0.40
CA ILE A 146 -2.30 4.83 -0.37
C ILE A 146 -2.59 6.00 0.59
N GLY A 147 -3.27 5.73 1.71
CA GLY A 147 -3.52 6.75 2.74
C GLY A 147 -2.24 7.38 3.31
N TRP A 148 -1.19 6.58 3.53
CA TRP A 148 0.13 7.09 3.92
C TRP A 148 0.69 8.02 2.82
N SER A 149 0.69 7.59 1.57
CA SER A 149 1.17 8.39 0.44
C SER A 149 0.41 9.71 0.28
N THR A 150 -0.91 9.72 0.50
CA THR A 150 -1.72 10.95 0.51
C THR A 150 -1.26 11.90 1.62
N ALA A 151 -1.03 11.41 2.84
CA ALA A 151 -0.53 12.22 3.95
C ALA A 151 0.87 12.79 3.66
N MET A 152 1.75 12.02 3.00
CA MET A 152 3.07 12.49 2.57
C MET A 152 2.98 13.61 1.54
N MET A 153 2.12 13.48 0.52
CA MET A 153 1.89 14.55 -0.47
C MET A 153 1.31 15.81 0.18
N TYR A 154 0.37 15.66 1.10
CA TYR A 154 -0.16 16.78 1.87
C TYR A 154 0.92 17.50 2.70
N SER A 155 1.80 16.75 3.38
CA SER A 155 2.93 17.33 4.11
C SER A 155 3.91 18.08 3.19
N LEU A 156 4.17 17.56 1.98
CA LEU A 156 4.99 18.25 0.99
C LEU A 156 4.36 19.59 0.55
N ILE A 157 3.06 19.61 0.28
CA ILE A 157 2.33 20.83 -0.09
C ILE A 157 2.37 21.86 1.06
N GLN A 158 2.22 21.43 2.32
CA GLN A 158 2.35 22.33 3.47
C GLN A 158 3.74 22.97 3.54
N LYS A 159 4.80 22.20 3.33
CA LYS A 159 6.18 22.73 3.29
C LYS A 159 6.37 23.75 2.17
N ILE A 160 5.81 23.48 0.99
CA ILE A 160 5.82 24.42 -0.15
C ILE A 160 5.11 25.72 0.24
N ASN A 161 3.91 25.63 0.83
CA ASN A 161 3.13 26.81 1.24
C ASN A 161 3.89 27.67 2.25
N MET A 162 4.56 27.06 3.23
CA MET A 162 5.40 27.76 4.21
C MET A 162 6.60 28.46 3.54
N ALA A 163 7.18 27.87 2.50
CA ALA A 163 8.30 28.45 1.76
C ALA A 163 7.89 29.66 0.88
N ILE A 164 6.63 29.71 0.42
CA ILE A 164 6.11 30.79 -0.43
C ILE A 164 5.51 31.95 0.40
N ALA A 165 5.02 31.69 1.62
CA ALA A 165 4.40 32.73 2.44
C ALA A 165 5.26 34.01 2.64
N PRO A 166 6.61 33.94 2.80
CA PRO A 166 7.45 35.12 2.93
C PRO A 166 7.68 35.91 1.61
N THR A 167 7.55 35.29 0.44
CA THR A 167 7.76 35.96 -0.85
C THR A 167 6.58 36.82 -1.27
N ILE A 168 5.35 36.41 -0.96
CA ILE A 168 4.12 37.16 -1.29
C ILE A 168 4.09 38.53 -0.58
N ASN A 169 4.61 38.60 0.66
CA ASN A 169 4.59 39.82 1.46
C ASN A 169 5.69 40.84 1.08
N LYS A 170 6.63 40.47 0.20
CA LYS A 170 7.69 41.36 -0.32
C LYS A 170 7.36 41.97 -1.69
N THR A 171 6.31 41.46 -2.35
CA THR A 171 5.87 41.92 -3.68
C THR A 171 4.61 42.79 -3.65
N LYS A 172 4.08 43.08 -2.46
CA LYS A 172 3.10 44.13 -2.20
C LYS A 172 3.81 45.32 -1.57
#